data_AF-A0A7Y4AMF5-F1
#
_entry.id   AF-A0A7Y4AMF5-F1
#
_cell.length_a   1.000
_cell.length_b   1.000
_cell.length_c   1.000
_cell.angle_alpha   90.00
_cell.angle_beta   90.00
_cell.angle_gamma   90.00
#
_symmetry.space_group_name_H-M   'P 1'
#
loop_
_entity.id
_entity.type
_entity.pdbx_description
1 polymer ?
#
loop_
_entity_poly.entity_id
_entity_poly.type
_entity_poly.pdbx_seq_one_letter_code
_entity_poly.pdbx_strand_id
1 'polypeptide(L)'
;MTTQLSALSIIIGATLVSGHAFADNQTQDKNPDVNNGLQDYTINRTIDDLSSEEKQAAYRASFGCFMGCHRPAKEEVPETISPKLAGLPAQYIYNQWSDMDGTRTSGLSVQMKEFVYLLPPKLMADVSILLSEREMKYSPDEAIVGGESWKHGKEIFDKSCKACHGEQAVSTNERFPSFKGQMPYYLFEQLKNYRDGTRTNRDAPMMTPFAKMYNEEDYKDIIAYVTGQELKQIERTEFITGIGMPAPENFVLPDSGQIQDFTDVKGEDSDYPGVQPKFTISESGLTTYDENTKLTWERDSSRIWMTAIEGKEYCAELNLDGYSDWRYPLIKELHTIADFGEFRPAIDTHAFLNMPRQSSGIWTFPVSNHPDHAWHIGFPDGHTMGQHTASTKLTRCVRADNGAAYHNLDLVDNGNGTVTEKVTNRMWQQNIDYNRRDWESSIQYCEALDYAGYNDWRLPNFKEMISIGDFNKVNPSIDEKFFPNTPSKFLFWTSTAKVGTEKQNFRPLPARKLKQPEEMYDLRGKAGGSLRWAVGYAVGAGYGLNEDIPYYARCIRNP
;
A
#
# COMPACT_ATOMS: atom_id res chain seq x y z
N MET A 1 36.41 59.21 0.85
CA MET A 1 36.36 58.33 2.02
C MET A 1 35.81 57.00 1.55
N THR A 2 36.69 56.06 1.13
CA THR A 2 37.15 54.91 1.95
C THR A 2 35.97 53.99 2.30
N THR A 3 35.88 52.73 1.84
CA THR A 3 36.95 51.73 1.63
C THR A 3 36.50 50.62 0.66
N GLN A 4 37.48 50.10 -0.10
CA GLN A 4 37.44 48.90 -0.93
C GLN A 4 37.72 47.61 -0.13
N LEU A 5 37.22 46.49 -0.68
CA LEU A 5 37.78 45.13 -0.81
C LEU A 5 38.87 44.63 0.15
N SER A 6 38.74 43.36 0.57
CA SER A 6 39.78 42.35 0.31
C SER A 6 39.22 40.92 0.31
N ALA A 7 39.72 40.14 -0.65
CA ALA A 7 39.58 38.68 -0.78
C ALA A 7 40.89 38.02 -0.33
N LEU A 8 40.84 36.78 0.18
CA LEU A 8 41.94 35.78 0.20
C LEU A 8 41.31 34.45 0.73
N SER A 9 41.11 33.39 -0.08
CA SER A 9 42.10 32.35 -0.46
C SER A 9 42.62 31.60 0.80
N ILE A 10 42.66 30.26 0.95
CA ILE A 10 43.13 29.22 0.00
C ILE A 10 43.08 27.81 0.71
N ILE A 11 42.93 26.73 -0.08
CA ILE A 11 43.27 25.28 0.14
C ILE A 11 42.19 24.24 0.54
N ILE A 12 42.14 23.27 -0.38
CA ILE A 12 41.55 21.93 -0.46
C ILE A 12 42.11 20.96 0.61
N GLY A 13 41.23 20.16 1.20
CA GLY A 13 41.61 18.95 1.92
C GLY A 13 40.47 17.94 1.91
N ALA A 14 40.48 17.04 0.93
CA ALA A 14 39.60 15.89 0.93
C ALA A 14 40.03 14.92 2.04
N THR A 15 39.08 14.53 2.89
CA THR A 15 39.11 13.28 3.64
C THR A 15 37.69 12.76 3.71
N LEU A 16 37.47 11.67 2.98
CA LEU A 16 36.46 10.65 3.22
C LEU A 16 36.38 10.33 4.71
N VAL A 17 35.21 10.50 5.32
CA VAL A 17 34.75 9.65 6.42
C VAL A 17 33.26 9.39 6.19
N SER A 18 33.00 8.18 5.74
CA SER A 18 31.75 7.46 5.86
C SER A 18 31.24 7.46 7.30
N GLY A 19 29.93 7.65 7.46
CA GLY A 19 29.24 7.61 8.74
C GLY A 19 28.34 8.82 8.92
N HIS A 20 27.09 8.72 8.45
CA HIS A 20 26.02 9.60 8.91
C HIS A 20 25.78 9.30 10.40
N ALA A 21 26.56 9.95 11.26
CA ALA A 21 26.26 10.06 12.66
C ALA A 21 25.01 10.92 12.79
N PHE A 22 23.91 10.29 13.19
CA PHE A 22 22.83 11.01 13.86
C PHE A 22 23.46 11.79 15.00
N ALA A 23 23.44 13.11 14.91
CA ALA A 23 23.82 13.97 16.02
C ALA A 23 22.83 13.72 17.16
N ASP A 24 23.29 12.93 18.12
CA ASP A 24 22.68 12.64 19.40
C ASP A 24 22.50 13.96 20.16
N ASN A 25 21.32 14.57 20.06
CA ASN A 25 20.89 15.58 21.01
C ASN A 25 20.00 14.87 22.03
N GLN A 26 20.63 14.01 22.86
CA GLN A 26 19.93 13.30 23.93
C GLN A 26 19.47 14.28 25.00
N THR A 27 18.24 14.77 24.89
CA THR A 27 17.42 14.82 26.09
C THR A 27 17.24 13.38 26.52
N GLN A 28 17.92 12.98 27.60
CA GLN A 28 17.82 11.63 28.14
C GLN A 28 16.34 11.36 28.46
N ASP A 29 15.70 10.46 27.70
CA ASP A 29 14.30 10.08 27.92
C ASP A 29 14.10 9.71 29.38
N LYS A 30 13.16 10.36 30.07
CA LYS A 30 12.92 10.12 31.51
C LYS A 30 12.49 8.68 31.77
N ASN A 31 11.74 8.10 30.82
CA ASN A 31 11.24 6.73 30.84
C ASN A 31 11.49 6.08 29.48
N PRO A 32 12.71 5.58 29.20
CA PRO A 32 13.02 5.06 27.88
C PRO A 32 12.18 3.81 27.55
N ASP A 33 11.74 3.72 26.29
CA ASP A 33 11.07 2.53 25.77
C ASP A 33 12.03 1.33 25.74
N VAL A 34 11.48 0.11 25.81
CA VAL A 34 12.25 -1.13 25.71
C VAL A 34 12.08 -1.72 24.31
N ASN A 35 13.14 -1.68 23.50
CA ASN A 35 13.16 -2.27 22.17
C ASN A 35 13.70 -3.71 22.20
N ASN A 36 12.82 -4.68 22.41
CA ASN A 36 13.13 -6.11 22.35
C ASN A 36 12.81 -6.75 20.99
N GLY A 37 12.58 -5.93 19.95
CA GLY A 37 12.08 -6.37 18.65
C GLY A 37 10.66 -5.87 18.39
N LEU A 38 10.23 -5.93 17.13
CA LEU A 38 8.99 -5.30 16.65
C LEU A 38 7.73 -5.79 17.39
N GLN A 39 7.61 -7.08 17.70
CA GLN A 39 6.45 -7.61 18.40
C GLN A 39 6.53 -7.47 19.94
N ASP A 40 7.72 -7.24 20.50
CA ASP A 40 7.99 -7.21 21.94
C ASP A 40 8.39 -5.81 22.45
N TYR A 41 8.22 -4.78 21.62
CA TYR A 41 8.50 -3.40 21.96
C TYR A 41 7.54 -2.90 23.05
N THR A 42 8.09 -2.32 24.11
CA THR A 42 7.33 -1.78 25.24
C THR A 42 7.49 -0.27 25.31
N ILE A 43 6.35 0.43 25.27
CA ILE A 43 6.26 1.88 25.41
C ILE A 43 6.21 2.23 26.89
N ASN A 44 7.22 2.98 27.36
CA ASN A 44 7.26 3.57 28.69
C ASN A 44 7.09 5.10 28.63
N ARG A 45 7.32 5.71 27.47
CA ARG A 45 7.20 7.15 27.25
C ARG A 45 5.76 7.61 27.18
N THR A 46 5.54 8.85 27.62
CA THR A 46 4.27 9.60 27.51
C THR A 46 4.43 10.75 26.52
N ILE A 47 3.33 11.45 26.21
CA ILE A 47 3.37 12.61 25.30
C ILE A 47 4.29 13.73 25.80
N ASP A 48 4.50 13.84 27.12
CA ASP A 48 5.38 14.85 27.73
C ASP A 48 6.86 14.50 27.59
N ASP A 49 7.17 13.22 27.36
CA ASP A 49 8.54 12.73 27.14
C ASP A 49 8.99 12.96 25.69
N LEU A 50 8.07 13.20 24.75
CA LEU A 50 8.41 13.47 23.34
C LEU A 50 8.88 14.91 23.14
N SER A 51 10.03 15.05 22.47
CA SER A 51 10.56 16.32 21.94
C SER A 51 9.61 16.95 20.90
N SER A 52 9.86 18.22 20.56
CA SER A 52 9.06 18.93 19.55
C SER A 52 9.23 18.31 18.16
N GLU A 53 10.44 17.82 17.86
CA GLU A 53 10.80 17.16 16.62
C GLU A 53 10.10 15.80 16.48
N GLU A 54 10.07 15.00 17.54
CA GLU A 54 9.38 13.71 17.57
C GLU A 54 7.87 13.89 17.45
N LYS A 55 7.29 14.86 18.17
CA LYS A 55 5.87 15.24 18.01
C LYS A 55 5.58 15.59 16.56
N GLN A 56 6.40 16.43 15.92
CA GLN A 56 6.20 16.82 14.54
C GLN A 56 6.32 15.62 13.57
N ALA A 57 7.28 14.72 13.80
CA ALA A 57 7.42 13.49 13.03
C ALA A 57 6.19 12.58 13.18
N ALA A 58 5.75 12.34 14.42
CA ALA A 58 4.56 11.55 14.72
C ALA A 58 3.28 12.17 14.14
N TYR A 59 3.11 13.50 14.21
CA TYR A 59 2.00 14.19 13.56
C TYR A 59 1.99 13.94 12.05
N ARG A 60 3.13 14.10 11.38
CA ARG A 60 3.25 13.84 9.93
C ARG A 60 2.95 12.38 9.57
N ALA A 61 3.47 11.42 10.33
CA ALA A 61 3.21 10.00 10.11
C ALA A 61 1.74 9.64 10.38
N SER A 62 1.14 10.18 11.45
CA SER A 62 -0.27 9.97 11.79
C SER A 62 -1.22 10.49 10.70
N PHE A 63 -0.85 11.56 10.00
CA PHE A 63 -1.64 12.09 8.89
C PHE A 63 -1.81 11.06 7.76
N GLY A 64 -0.78 10.24 7.50
CA GLY A 64 -0.88 9.13 6.55
C GLY A 64 -1.94 8.09 6.93
N CYS A 65 -2.08 7.78 8.22
CA CYS A 65 -3.10 6.87 8.72
C CYS A 65 -4.52 7.37 8.43
N PHE A 66 -4.72 8.69 8.50
CA PHE A 66 -6.02 9.35 8.32
C PHE A 66 -6.39 9.64 6.87
N MET A 67 -5.43 10.04 6.04
CA MET A 67 -5.64 10.32 4.61
C MET A 67 -6.00 9.06 3.83
N GLY A 68 -5.46 7.91 4.24
CA GLY A 68 -5.80 6.61 3.70
C GLY A 68 -7.13 6.13 4.25
N CYS A 69 -7.16 5.59 5.46
CA CYS A 69 -8.24 4.69 5.87
C CYS A 69 -8.96 5.11 7.16
N HIS A 70 -8.25 5.63 8.17
CA HIS A 70 -8.76 5.77 9.54
C HIS A 70 -9.44 7.10 9.88
N ARG A 71 -9.79 7.93 8.87
CA ARG A 71 -10.28 9.32 8.91
C ARG A 71 -10.61 9.89 10.32
N PRO A 72 -10.13 11.11 10.65
CA PRO A 72 -10.22 11.63 12.01
C PRO A 72 -11.69 11.73 12.45
N ALA A 73 -11.91 11.46 13.73
CA ALA A 73 -13.24 11.33 14.35
C ALA A 73 -14.16 12.56 14.25
N LYS A 74 -13.76 13.64 13.55
CA LYS A 74 -14.58 14.85 13.37
C LYS A 74 -15.65 14.71 12.28
N GLU A 75 -15.51 13.80 11.33
CA GLU A 75 -16.42 13.64 10.19
C GLU A 75 -17.48 12.57 10.44
N GLU A 76 -18.72 12.81 9.99
CA GLU A 76 -19.77 11.81 9.81
C GLU A 76 -19.42 10.95 8.58
N VAL A 77 -18.28 10.25 8.65
CA VAL A 77 -17.80 9.40 7.57
C VAL A 77 -18.83 8.29 7.37
N PRO A 78 -19.17 7.91 6.12
CA PRO A 78 -19.91 6.68 5.85
C PRO A 78 -19.31 5.50 6.62
N GLU A 79 -20.15 4.57 7.07
CA GLU A 79 -19.69 3.40 7.81
C GLU A 79 -18.57 2.68 7.05
N THR A 80 -17.43 2.49 7.71
CA THR A 80 -16.28 1.77 7.16
C THR A 80 -15.80 0.71 8.13
N ILE A 81 -15.01 -0.22 7.61
CA ILE A 81 -14.36 -1.25 8.42
C ILE A 81 -13.03 -0.78 9.03
N SER A 82 -12.63 0.48 8.81
CA SER A 82 -11.42 1.02 9.41
C SER A 82 -11.70 1.48 10.83
N PRO A 83 -10.94 1.01 11.84
CA PRO A 83 -11.18 1.43 13.21
C PRO A 83 -10.80 2.90 13.40
N LYS A 84 -11.57 3.60 14.23
CA LYS A 84 -11.13 4.82 14.91
C LYS A 84 -9.93 4.48 15.80
N LEU A 85 -8.85 5.25 15.66
CA LEU A 85 -7.60 5.05 16.41
C LEU A 85 -7.46 5.98 17.62
N ALA A 86 -8.15 7.12 17.60
CA ALA A 86 -8.08 8.13 18.65
C ALA A 86 -8.49 7.52 20.01
N GLY A 87 -7.70 7.77 21.05
CA GLY A 87 -8.05 7.42 22.42
C GLY A 87 -7.86 5.95 22.79
N LEU A 88 -7.33 5.14 21.87
CA LEU A 88 -6.89 3.79 22.19
C LEU A 88 -5.58 3.84 22.99
N PRO A 89 -5.34 2.92 23.94
CA PRO A 89 -4.08 2.89 24.69
C PRO A 89 -2.86 2.77 23.76
N ALA A 90 -1.80 3.53 24.04
CA ALA A 90 -0.61 3.59 23.16
C ALA A 90 0.00 2.21 22.91
N GLN A 91 0.20 1.42 23.97
CA GLN A 91 0.72 0.05 23.83
C GLN A 91 -0.23 -0.86 23.04
N TYR A 92 -1.55 -0.68 23.18
CA TYR A 92 -2.53 -1.43 22.39
C TYR A 92 -2.39 -1.10 20.90
N ILE A 93 -2.34 0.19 20.54
CA ILE A 93 -2.16 0.63 19.15
C ILE A 93 -0.89 0.03 18.57
N TYR A 94 0.23 0.15 19.29
CA TYR A 94 1.52 -0.40 18.85
C TYR A 94 1.44 -1.91 18.63
N ASN A 95 0.89 -2.67 19.59
CA ASN A 95 0.73 -4.12 19.47
C ASN A 95 -0.15 -4.50 18.28
N GLN A 96 -1.26 -3.80 18.05
CA GLN A 96 -2.11 -4.06 16.89
C GLN A 96 -1.36 -3.79 15.59
N TRP A 97 -0.54 -2.75 15.55
CA TRP A 97 0.25 -2.38 14.39
C TRP A 97 1.35 -3.41 14.12
N SER A 98 2.17 -3.76 15.10
CA SER A 98 3.22 -4.77 14.96
C SER A 98 2.68 -6.18 14.68
N ASP A 99 1.50 -6.52 15.20
CA ASP A 99 0.82 -7.78 14.91
C ASP A 99 0.43 -7.91 13.42
N MET A 100 0.29 -6.80 12.68
CA MET A 100 0.03 -6.83 11.23
C MET A 100 1.20 -7.40 10.42
N ASP A 101 2.38 -7.59 11.02
CA ASP A 101 3.52 -8.33 10.46
C ASP A 101 3.28 -9.86 10.38
N GLY A 102 2.10 -10.24 9.88
CA GLY A 102 1.71 -11.62 9.63
C GLY A 102 1.32 -12.44 10.85
N THR A 103 0.96 -11.81 11.98
CA THR A 103 0.22 -12.50 13.07
C THR A 103 -1.29 -12.21 13.01
N ARG A 104 -1.66 -11.06 12.45
CA ARG A 104 -3.03 -10.67 12.12
C ARG A 104 -3.19 -10.60 10.60
N THR A 105 -3.90 -11.57 10.03
CA THR A 105 -4.10 -11.71 8.56
C THR A 105 -5.56 -11.54 8.13
N SER A 106 -6.47 -11.33 9.07
CA SER A 106 -7.90 -11.10 8.82
C SER A 106 -8.18 -9.70 8.26
N GLY A 107 -8.92 -9.64 7.16
CA GLY A 107 -9.47 -8.39 6.62
C GLY A 107 -8.38 -7.40 6.18
N LEU A 108 -8.55 -6.11 6.55
CA LEU A 108 -7.62 -5.03 6.20
C LEU A 108 -6.26 -5.04 6.90
N SER A 109 -6.01 -6.00 7.80
CA SER A 109 -4.70 -6.10 8.43
C SER A 109 -3.58 -6.25 7.41
N VAL A 110 -3.87 -6.84 6.25
CA VAL A 110 -2.91 -7.02 5.15
C VAL A 110 -2.47 -5.67 4.55
N GLN A 111 -3.35 -4.68 4.47
CA GLN A 111 -2.97 -3.32 4.04
C GLN A 111 -2.19 -2.59 5.15
N MET A 112 -2.59 -2.77 6.41
CA MET A 112 -1.85 -2.17 7.53
C MET A 112 -0.43 -2.73 7.70
N LYS A 113 -0.17 -3.94 7.22
CA LYS A 113 1.17 -4.54 7.19
C LYS A 113 2.19 -3.67 6.46
N GLU A 114 1.76 -2.91 5.45
CA GLU A 114 2.61 -1.97 4.71
C GLU A 114 3.23 -0.93 5.64
N PHE A 115 2.38 -0.35 6.48
CA PHE A 115 2.76 0.71 7.40
C PHE A 115 3.71 0.23 8.50
N VAL A 116 3.77 -1.09 8.75
CA VAL A 116 4.75 -1.69 9.67
C VAL A 116 6.18 -1.50 9.16
N TYR A 117 6.40 -1.70 7.85
CA TYR A 117 7.74 -1.68 7.27
C TYR A 117 8.16 -0.29 6.78
N LEU A 118 7.22 0.66 6.75
CA LEU A 118 7.46 2.05 6.37
C LEU A 118 8.06 2.89 7.49
N LEU A 119 7.80 2.54 8.76
CA LEU A 119 8.16 3.35 9.91
C LEU A 119 9.05 2.55 10.87
N PRO A 120 10.14 3.14 11.39
CA PRO A 120 10.92 2.48 12.43
C PRO A 120 10.08 2.30 13.71
N PRO A 121 10.36 1.24 14.52
CA PRO A 121 9.63 0.95 15.75
C PRO A 121 9.42 2.15 16.68
N LYS A 122 10.47 2.97 16.86
CA LYS A 122 10.39 4.17 17.71
C LYS A 122 9.36 5.18 17.19
N LEU A 123 9.29 5.41 15.88
CA LEU A 123 8.32 6.32 15.29
C LEU A 123 6.89 5.75 15.36
N MET A 124 6.72 4.43 15.24
CA MET A 124 5.42 3.77 15.49
C MET A 124 4.95 3.99 16.93
N ALA A 125 5.87 3.92 17.91
CA ALA A 125 5.58 4.21 19.30
C ALA A 125 5.20 5.68 19.51
N ASP A 126 5.94 6.62 18.91
CA ASP A 126 5.64 8.06 18.98
C ASP A 126 4.25 8.38 18.39
N VAL A 127 3.88 7.74 17.26
CA VAL A 127 2.53 7.86 16.67
C VAL A 127 1.46 7.27 17.61
N SER A 128 1.74 6.12 18.23
CA SER A 128 0.80 5.46 19.14
C SER A 128 0.50 6.32 20.37
N ILE A 129 1.53 6.94 20.97
CA ILE A 129 1.39 7.92 22.06
C ILE A 129 0.57 9.13 21.59
N LEU A 130 0.87 9.67 20.42
CA LEU A 130 0.15 10.83 19.90
C LEU A 130 -1.34 10.56 19.60
N LEU A 131 -1.69 9.33 19.22
CA LEU A 131 -3.06 8.92 18.97
C LEU A 131 -3.82 8.60 20.26
N SER A 132 -3.15 8.11 21.30
CA SER A 132 -3.78 7.82 22.60
C SER A 132 -4.25 9.07 23.31
N GLU A 133 -3.59 10.22 23.11
CA GLU A 133 -3.99 11.52 23.66
C GLU A 133 -5.23 12.13 23.01
N ARG A 134 -5.76 11.53 21.95
CA ARG A 134 -6.94 12.04 21.24
C ARG A 134 -8.21 11.47 21.82
N GLU A 135 -9.30 12.22 21.75
CA GLU A 135 -10.61 11.72 22.14
C GLU A 135 -11.28 10.92 21.00
N MET A 136 -11.79 9.72 21.31
CA MET A 136 -12.66 8.99 20.39
C MET A 136 -14.05 9.61 20.39
N LYS A 137 -14.45 10.25 19.29
CA LYS A 137 -15.80 10.84 19.18
C LYS A 137 -16.88 9.75 19.25
N TYR A 138 -17.76 9.87 20.24
CA TYR A 138 -19.01 9.14 20.37
C TYR A 138 -20.14 9.95 19.72
N SER A 139 -20.84 9.37 18.74
CA SER A 139 -21.91 10.03 17.99
C SER A 139 -23.07 9.05 17.82
N PRO A 140 -23.85 8.84 18.90
CA PRO A 140 -24.95 7.90 18.88
C PRO A 140 -26.14 8.43 18.09
N ASP A 141 -26.94 7.52 17.56
CA ASP A 141 -28.30 7.79 17.10
C ASP A 141 -29.24 7.75 18.31
N GLU A 142 -29.94 8.86 18.57
CA GLU A 142 -30.88 8.98 19.69
C GLU A 142 -32.03 7.97 19.60
N ALA A 143 -32.40 7.52 18.40
CA ALA A 143 -33.41 6.49 18.20
C ALA A 143 -32.94 5.09 18.63
N ILE A 144 -31.63 4.85 18.61
CA ILE A 144 -31.04 3.57 19.00
C ILE A 144 -30.79 3.53 20.51
N VAL A 145 -30.33 4.64 21.10
CA VAL A 145 -30.00 4.69 22.53
C VAL A 145 -31.25 4.46 23.38
N GLY A 146 -31.23 3.41 24.20
CA GLY A 146 -32.36 3.02 25.03
C GLY A 146 -33.46 2.24 24.30
N GLY A 147 -33.29 1.98 23.01
CA GLY A 147 -34.09 1.02 22.23
C GLY A 147 -33.90 -0.43 22.70
N GLU A 148 -34.62 -1.35 22.05
CA GLU A 148 -34.61 -2.77 22.42
C GLU A 148 -33.23 -3.41 22.23
N SER A 149 -32.63 -3.25 21.04
CA SER A 149 -31.27 -3.73 20.72
C SER A 149 -30.22 -3.16 21.68
N TRP A 150 -30.30 -1.88 22.00
CA TRP A 150 -29.39 -1.23 22.95
C TRP A 150 -29.51 -1.82 24.36
N LYS A 151 -30.74 -2.08 24.83
CA LYS A 151 -30.98 -2.66 26.16
C LYS A 151 -30.50 -4.11 26.23
N HIS A 152 -30.84 -4.93 25.24
CA HIS A 152 -30.38 -6.31 25.19
C HIS A 152 -28.85 -6.39 25.06
N GLY A 153 -28.27 -5.52 24.21
CA GLY A 153 -26.82 -5.35 24.09
C GLY A 153 -26.14 -4.99 25.40
N LYS A 154 -26.76 -4.10 26.20
CA LYS A 154 -26.26 -3.76 27.55
C LYS A 154 -26.25 -4.99 28.45
N GLU A 155 -27.33 -5.77 28.47
CA GLU A 155 -27.44 -6.96 29.31
C GLU A 155 -26.34 -7.98 28.99
N ILE A 156 -26.11 -8.24 27.69
CA ILE A 156 -25.04 -9.10 27.21
C ILE A 156 -23.67 -8.54 27.60
N PHE A 157 -23.44 -7.24 27.35
CA PHE A 157 -22.17 -6.60 27.60
C PHE A 157 -21.79 -6.58 29.08
N ASP A 158 -22.75 -6.26 29.96
CA ASP A 158 -22.55 -6.25 31.41
C ASP A 158 -22.19 -7.65 31.93
N LYS A 159 -22.77 -8.70 31.35
CA LYS A 159 -22.54 -10.09 31.75
C LYS A 159 -21.18 -10.63 31.34
N SER A 160 -20.68 -10.27 30.16
CA SER A 160 -19.52 -10.95 29.55
C SER A 160 -18.36 -10.05 29.15
N CYS A 161 -18.57 -8.76 28.94
CA CYS A 161 -17.57 -7.87 28.33
C CYS A 161 -17.03 -6.82 29.32
N LYS A 162 -17.92 -6.31 30.20
CA LYS A 162 -17.64 -5.21 31.13
C LYS A 162 -16.46 -5.45 32.07
N ALA A 163 -16.22 -6.70 32.47
CA ALA A 163 -15.12 -7.04 33.39
C ALA A 163 -13.74 -6.65 32.84
N CYS A 164 -13.56 -6.68 31.52
CA CYS A 164 -12.30 -6.28 30.87
C CYS A 164 -12.41 -4.91 30.19
N HIS A 165 -13.55 -4.62 29.55
CA HIS A 165 -13.70 -3.41 28.73
C HIS A 165 -14.33 -2.22 29.46
N GLY A 166 -14.71 -2.37 30.73
CA GLY A 166 -15.31 -1.31 31.54
C GLY A 166 -16.75 -0.98 31.14
N GLU A 167 -17.38 -0.01 31.82
CA GLU A 167 -18.77 0.38 31.53
C GLU A 167 -18.88 0.93 30.10
N GLN A 168 -19.81 0.37 29.31
CA GLN A 168 -20.02 0.75 27.91
C GLN A 168 -18.71 0.78 27.07
N ALA A 169 -17.80 -0.17 27.31
CA ALA A 169 -16.50 -0.25 26.63
C ALA A 169 -15.56 0.94 26.88
N VAL A 170 -15.64 1.57 28.05
CA VAL A 170 -14.65 2.53 28.55
C VAL A 170 -13.79 1.84 29.63
N SER A 171 -12.66 1.28 29.21
CA SER A 171 -11.73 0.56 30.09
C SER A 171 -10.88 1.53 30.90
N THR A 172 -10.63 1.19 32.17
CA THR A 172 -9.63 1.87 33.02
C THR A 172 -8.29 1.13 33.03
N ASN A 173 -8.16 0.03 32.30
CA ASN A 173 -6.95 -0.76 32.18
C ASN A 173 -6.43 -0.70 30.73
N GLU A 174 -5.23 -0.18 30.54
CA GLU A 174 -4.59 0.02 29.23
C GLU A 174 -4.35 -1.27 28.45
N ARG A 175 -4.36 -2.44 29.11
CA ARG A 175 -4.28 -3.75 28.45
C ARG A 175 -5.49 -4.03 27.56
N PHE A 176 -6.65 -3.50 27.93
CA PHE A 176 -7.92 -3.73 27.26
C PHE A 176 -8.36 -2.45 26.54
N PRO A 177 -8.65 -2.52 25.23
CA PRO A 177 -9.01 -1.33 24.48
C PRO A 177 -10.36 -0.77 24.95
N SER A 178 -10.43 0.56 25.03
CA SER A 178 -11.68 1.31 25.06
C SER A 178 -12.19 1.49 23.64
N PHE A 179 -13.46 1.17 23.38
CA PHE A 179 -14.03 1.23 22.03
C PHE A 179 -15.47 1.75 22.00
N LYS A 180 -15.86 2.52 23.02
CA LYS A 180 -17.11 3.29 22.99
C LYS A 180 -17.12 4.22 21.78
N GLY A 181 -18.14 4.08 20.92
CA GLY A 181 -18.25 4.88 19.69
C GLY A 181 -17.34 4.43 18.55
N GLN A 182 -16.76 3.23 18.61
CA GLN A 182 -16.05 2.63 17.47
C GLN A 182 -17.00 2.37 16.28
N MET A 183 -16.45 2.14 15.08
CA MET A 183 -17.26 1.84 13.89
C MET A 183 -18.05 0.53 14.05
N PRO A 184 -19.39 0.53 13.83
CA PRO A 184 -20.23 -0.65 14.03
C PRO A 184 -19.77 -1.87 13.20
N TYR A 185 -19.60 -1.71 11.88
CA TYR A 185 -19.13 -2.80 11.02
C TYR A 185 -17.72 -3.31 11.40
N TYR A 186 -16.79 -2.43 11.81
CA TYR A 186 -15.47 -2.90 12.27
C TYR A 186 -15.60 -3.85 13.45
N LEU A 187 -16.41 -3.50 14.46
CA LEU A 187 -16.64 -4.34 15.64
C LEU A 187 -17.28 -5.68 15.26
N PHE A 188 -18.28 -5.65 14.37
CA PHE A 188 -18.93 -6.84 13.86
C PHE A 188 -17.93 -7.79 13.21
N GLU A 189 -17.09 -7.27 12.31
CA GLU A 189 -16.04 -8.05 11.66
C GLU A 189 -14.99 -8.53 12.65
N GLN A 190 -14.63 -7.77 13.69
CA GLN A 190 -13.67 -8.27 14.68
C GLN A 190 -14.23 -9.45 15.47
N LEU A 191 -15.50 -9.39 15.89
CA LEU A 191 -16.16 -10.48 16.61
C LEU A 191 -16.24 -11.73 15.73
N LYS A 192 -16.69 -11.59 14.47
CA LYS A 192 -16.69 -12.68 13.49
C LYS A 192 -15.29 -13.27 13.28
N ASN A 193 -14.28 -12.42 13.07
CA ASN A 193 -12.93 -12.89 12.83
C ASN A 193 -12.32 -13.63 14.03
N TYR A 194 -12.66 -13.24 15.26
CA TYR A 194 -12.28 -14.02 16.45
C TYR A 194 -13.06 -15.33 16.57
N ARG A 195 -14.38 -15.31 16.33
CA ARG A 195 -15.25 -16.50 16.34
C ARG A 195 -14.74 -17.55 15.35
N ASP A 196 -14.44 -17.11 14.13
CA ASP A 196 -14.10 -17.96 12.99
C ASP A 196 -12.60 -18.31 12.96
N GLY A 197 -11.80 -17.69 13.83
CA GLY A 197 -10.37 -17.98 13.97
C GLY A 197 -9.50 -17.39 12.86
N THR A 198 -10.03 -16.47 12.05
CA THR A 198 -9.28 -15.75 11.01
C THR A 198 -8.41 -14.65 11.60
N ARG A 199 -8.78 -14.10 12.77
CA ARG A 199 -7.94 -13.20 13.56
C ARG A 199 -7.17 -14.00 14.62
N THR A 200 -5.86 -14.08 14.46
CA THR A 200 -4.97 -14.98 15.22
C THR A 200 -3.88 -14.25 16.01
N ASN A 201 -4.03 -12.94 16.22
CA ASN A 201 -3.02 -12.12 16.89
C ASN A 201 -2.94 -12.43 18.40
N ARG A 202 -2.02 -11.78 19.12
CA ARG A 202 -1.71 -12.10 20.55
C ARG A 202 -2.91 -12.07 21.50
N ASP A 203 -3.96 -11.33 21.14
CA ASP A 203 -5.20 -11.18 21.93
C ASP A 203 -6.29 -12.21 21.57
N ALA A 204 -6.16 -12.90 20.44
CA ALA A 204 -7.17 -13.81 19.93
C ALA A 204 -7.53 -14.93 20.93
N PRO A 205 -6.57 -15.60 21.61
CA PRO A 205 -6.91 -16.65 22.58
C PRO A 205 -7.85 -16.17 23.70
N MET A 206 -7.79 -14.89 24.06
CA MET A 206 -8.65 -14.29 25.08
C MET A 206 -10.05 -13.98 24.54
N MET A 207 -10.14 -13.43 23.32
CA MET A 207 -11.42 -12.98 22.75
C MET A 207 -12.24 -14.11 22.11
N THR A 208 -11.59 -15.16 21.58
CA THR A 208 -12.27 -16.25 20.86
C THR A 208 -13.39 -16.92 21.66
N PRO A 209 -13.25 -17.26 22.96
CA PRO A 209 -14.35 -17.85 23.73
C PRO A 209 -15.57 -16.94 23.86
N PHE A 210 -15.36 -15.63 24.04
CA PHE A 210 -16.44 -14.66 24.13
C PHE A 210 -17.13 -14.45 22.79
N ALA A 211 -16.36 -14.38 21.70
CA ALA A 211 -16.91 -14.28 20.36
C ALA A 211 -17.78 -15.52 20.03
N LYS A 212 -17.34 -16.73 20.38
CA LYS A 212 -18.10 -17.97 20.13
C LYS A 212 -19.35 -18.15 21.02
N MET A 213 -19.49 -17.38 22.09
CA MET A 213 -20.64 -17.47 23.00
C MET A 213 -21.92 -16.87 22.41
N TYR A 214 -21.78 -15.95 21.45
CA TYR A 214 -22.84 -15.11 20.93
C TYR A 214 -22.99 -15.26 19.41
N ASN A 215 -24.20 -15.04 18.89
CA ASN A 215 -24.48 -15.09 17.46
C ASN A 215 -24.42 -13.68 16.82
N GLU A 216 -24.70 -13.57 15.52
CA GLU A 216 -24.59 -12.28 14.80
C GLU A 216 -25.67 -11.26 15.19
N GLU A 217 -26.86 -11.69 15.66
CA GLU A 217 -27.86 -10.76 16.21
C GLU A 217 -27.39 -10.22 17.57
N ASP A 218 -26.83 -11.08 18.43
CA ASP A 218 -26.23 -10.64 19.69
C ASP A 218 -25.08 -9.65 19.43
N TYR A 219 -24.29 -9.85 18.37
CA TYR A 219 -23.25 -8.89 17.98
C TYR A 219 -23.84 -7.53 17.62
N LYS A 220 -24.92 -7.49 16.84
CA LYS A 220 -25.62 -6.24 16.48
C LYS A 220 -26.09 -5.49 17.72
N ASP A 221 -26.64 -6.21 18.69
CA ASP A 221 -27.11 -5.61 19.95
C ASP A 221 -25.96 -5.09 20.81
N ILE A 222 -24.90 -5.88 20.99
CA ILE A 222 -23.65 -5.42 21.66
C ILE A 222 -23.14 -4.14 20.99
N ILE A 223 -23.11 -4.11 19.65
CA ILE A 223 -22.67 -2.96 18.87
C ILE A 223 -23.58 -1.76 19.07
N ALA A 224 -24.90 -1.96 19.07
CA ALA A 224 -25.87 -0.91 19.37
C ALA A 224 -25.63 -0.29 20.74
N TYR A 225 -25.33 -1.11 21.76
CA TYR A 225 -25.00 -0.61 23.10
C TYR A 225 -23.70 0.21 23.15
N VAL A 226 -22.60 -0.30 22.60
CA VAL A 226 -21.27 0.33 22.73
C VAL A 226 -21.07 1.52 21.79
N THR A 227 -21.70 1.51 20.62
CA THR A 227 -21.58 2.58 19.62
C THR A 227 -22.73 3.57 19.65
N GLY A 228 -23.89 3.15 20.17
CA GLY A 228 -25.14 3.89 20.05
C GLY A 228 -25.67 3.95 18.62
N GLN A 229 -25.24 3.06 17.73
CA GLN A 229 -25.62 3.03 16.32
C GLN A 229 -26.05 1.62 15.90
N GLU A 230 -26.93 1.53 14.92
CA GLU A 230 -27.24 0.27 14.26
C GLU A 230 -26.10 -0.14 13.31
N LEU A 231 -25.87 -1.45 13.18
CA LEU A 231 -24.96 -2.00 12.16
C LEU A 231 -25.59 -1.82 10.76
N LYS A 232 -24.96 -1.07 9.85
CA LYS A 232 -25.33 -1.09 8.43
C LYS A 232 -24.35 -1.96 7.67
N GLN A 233 -24.86 -3.06 7.12
CA GLN A 233 -24.03 -4.00 6.39
C GLN A 233 -23.51 -3.36 5.08
N ILE A 234 -22.20 -3.47 4.83
CA ILE A 234 -21.61 -3.01 3.57
C ILE A 234 -21.74 -4.13 2.54
N GLU A 235 -22.54 -3.90 1.48
CA GLU A 235 -22.72 -4.87 0.40
C GLU A 235 -21.52 -4.88 -0.58
N ARG A 236 -21.15 -6.08 -1.03
CA ARG A 236 -20.11 -6.25 -2.05
C ARG A 236 -20.63 -5.83 -3.41
N THR A 237 -19.92 -4.90 -4.06
CA THR A 237 -20.16 -4.58 -5.46
C THR A 237 -19.23 -5.40 -6.36
N GLU A 238 -19.78 -6.01 -7.41
CA GLU A 238 -19.01 -6.70 -8.43
C GLU A 238 -18.51 -5.72 -9.52
N PHE A 239 -17.23 -5.82 -9.85
CA PHE A 239 -16.55 -5.01 -10.85
C PHE A 239 -15.93 -5.89 -11.93
N ILE A 240 -15.43 -5.26 -13.00
CA ILE A 240 -14.77 -5.96 -14.09
C ILE A 240 -13.57 -6.77 -13.59
N THR A 241 -13.49 -8.03 -14.03
CA THR A 241 -12.46 -9.00 -13.58
C THR A 241 -11.42 -9.33 -14.64
N GLY A 242 -11.61 -8.89 -15.88
CA GLY A 242 -10.76 -9.26 -17.02
C GLY A 242 -10.88 -10.72 -17.48
N ILE A 243 -11.61 -11.58 -16.76
CA ILE A 243 -11.78 -12.99 -17.13
C ILE A 243 -12.50 -13.08 -18.48
N GLY A 244 -11.90 -13.82 -19.42
CA GLY A 244 -12.42 -13.99 -20.78
C GLY A 244 -12.04 -12.89 -21.76
N MET A 245 -11.36 -11.82 -21.32
CA MET A 245 -10.84 -10.78 -22.21
C MET A 245 -9.47 -11.21 -22.77
N PRO A 246 -9.29 -11.29 -24.10
CA PRO A 246 -7.99 -11.66 -24.68
C PRO A 246 -6.96 -10.55 -24.46
N ALA A 247 -5.67 -10.91 -24.42
CA ALA A 247 -4.61 -9.92 -24.43
C ALA A 247 -4.63 -9.11 -25.74
N PRO A 248 -4.30 -7.81 -25.73
CA PRO A 248 -4.20 -7.03 -26.95
C PRO A 248 -3.18 -7.63 -27.93
N GLU A 249 -3.51 -7.65 -29.21
CA GLU A 249 -2.60 -8.17 -30.24
C GLU A 249 -1.35 -7.28 -30.35
N ASN A 250 -0.16 -7.88 -30.43
CA ASN A 250 1.12 -7.16 -30.44
C ASN A 250 1.37 -6.32 -29.17
N PHE A 251 0.78 -6.73 -28.04
CA PHE A 251 1.08 -6.16 -26.73
C PHE A 251 2.58 -6.24 -26.42
N VAL A 252 3.11 -5.16 -25.87
CA VAL A 252 4.46 -5.08 -25.31
C VAL A 252 4.34 -4.45 -23.93
N LEU A 253 4.89 -5.09 -22.91
CA LEU A 253 4.96 -4.48 -21.58
C LEU A 253 5.93 -3.29 -21.63
N PRO A 254 5.48 -2.04 -21.36
CA PRO A 254 6.39 -0.92 -21.30
C PRO A 254 7.29 -1.03 -20.07
N ASP A 255 8.49 -0.47 -20.19
CA ASP A 255 9.46 -0.37 -19.11
C ASP A 255 8.95 0.47 -17.93
N SER A 256 9.60 0.35 -16.77
CA SER A 256 9.22 1.11 -15.56
C SER A 256 9.37 2.63 -15.76
N GLY A 257 10.20 3.06 -16.73
CA GLY A 257 10.56 4.46 -16.99
C GLY A 257 11.72 4.95 -16.12
N GLN A 258 12.24 4.10 -15.24
CA GLN A 258 13.39 4.42 -14.42
C GLN A 258 14.69 4.23 -15.21
N ILE A 259 15.47 5.30 -15.31
CA ILE A 259 16.72 5.35 -16.08
C ILE A 259 17.88 5.89 -15.25
N GLN A 260 17.68 6.01 -13.93
CA GLN A 260 18.66 6.56 -12.99
C GLN A 260 19.32 5.45 -12.18
N ASP A 261 20.60 5.63 -11.90
CA ASP A 261 21.38 4.74 -11.03
C ASP A 261 21.28 5.24 -9.58
N PHE A 262 20.82 4.40 -8.66
CA PHE A 262 20.70 4.75 -7.24
C PHE A 262 21.80 4.13 -6.39
N THR A 263 22.39 3.02 -6.83
CA THR A 263 23.48 2.32 -6.15
C THR A 263 24.61 1.98 -7.11
N ASP A 264 25.73 1.48 -6.57
CA ASP A 264 26.84 0.94 -7.37
C ASP A 264 26.62 -0.51 -7.81
N VAL A 265 25.48 -1.12 -7.44
CA VAL A 265 25.17 -2.51 -7.73
C VAL A 265 24.60 -2.62 -9.15
N LYS A 266 25.26 -3.43 -9.99
CA LYS A 266 24.73 -3.77 -11.30
C LYS A 266 23.49 -4.66 -11.15
N GLY A 267 22.44 -4.31 -11.87
CA GLY A 267 21.19 -5.07 -12.01
C GLY A 267 19.94 -4.28 -11.60
N GLU A 268 20.06 -2.96 -11.48
CA GLU A 268 18.94 -2.04 -11.33
C GLU A 268 18.16 -1.90 -12.64
N ASP A 269 17.02 -1.18 -12.61
CA ASP A 269 16.23 -0.89 -13.80
C ASP A 269 17.05 -0.20 -14.91
N SER A 270 17.96 0.70 -14.55
CA SER A 270 18.81 1.45 -15.49
C SER A 270 19.78 0.56 -16.27
N ASP A 271 20.18 -0.58 -15.72
CA ASP A 271 21.08 -1.55 -16.37
C ASP A 271 20.36 -2.41 -17.43
N TYR A 272 19.03 -2.50 -17.35
CA TYR A 272 18.20 -3.33 -18.22
C TYR A 272 17.08 -2.52 -18.90
N PRO A 273 17.41 -1.49 -19.69
CA PRO A 273 16.41 -0.61 -20.29
C PRO A 273 15.47 -1.40 -21.19
N GLY A 274 14.18 -1.31 -20.88
CA GLY A 274 13.11 -1.96 -21.64
C GLY A 274 12.59 -1.09 -22.78
N VAL A 275 11.43 -1.49 -23.32
CA VAL A 275 10.72 -0.68 -24.32
C VAL A 275 10.06 0.49 -23.60
N GLN A 276 10.52 1.71 -23.87
CA GLN A 276 9.99 2.90 -23.22
C GLN A 276 8.50 3.12 -23.54
N PRO A 277 7.71 3.68 -22.60
CA PRO A 277 6.32 4.06 -22.86
C PRO A 277 6.22 5.00 -24.05
N LYS A 278 5.28 4.72 -24.97
CA LYS A 278 5.05 5.51 -26.17
C LYS A 278 3.57 5.79 -26.36
N PHE A 279 3.22 7.06 -26.35
CA PHE A 279 1.83 7.53 -26.40
C PHE A 279 1.59 8.40 -27.62
N THR A 280 0.47 8.16 -28.31
CA THR A 280 -0.02 9.01 -29.40
C THR A 280 -1.34 9.65 -28.98
N ILE A 281 -1.40 10.98 -29.02
CA ILE A 281 -2.60 11.75 -28.70
C ILE A 281 -3.47 11.82 -29.96
N SER A 282 -4.78 11.58 -29.82
CA SER A 282 -5.76 11.75 -30.90
C SER A 282 -5.80 13.16 -31.47
N GLU A 283 -6.27 13.30 -32.71
CA GLU A 283 -6.44 14.63 -33.34
C GLU A 283 -7.40 15.53 -32.55
N SER A 284 -8.45 14.95 -31.93
CA SER A 284 -9.37 15.66 -31.05
C SER A 284 -8.73 16.10 -29.73
N GLY A 285 -7.61 15.47 -29.36
CA GLY A 285 -6.90 15.68 -28.11
C GLY A 285 -7.60 15.09 -26.89
N LEU A 286 -8.65 14.28 -27.07
CA LEU A 286 -9.50 13.74 -26.00
C LEU A 286 -9.05 12.35 -25.51
N THR A 287 -8.35 11.61 -26.35
CA THR A 287 -7.85 10.26 -26.05
C THR A 287 -6.35 10.13 -26.27
N THR A 288 -5.75 9.17 -25.58
CA THR A 288 -4.35 8.81 -25.69
C THR A 288 -4.25 7.32 -26.02
N TYR A 289 -3.67 7.00 -27.18
CA TYR A 289 -3.37 5.64 -27.58
C TYR A 289 -1.98 5.23 -27.05
N ASP A 290 -1.94 4.15 -26.29
CA ASP A 290 -0.71 3.52 -25.83
C ASP A 290 -0.19 2.55 -26.91
N GLU A 291 0.91 2.92 -27.56
CA GLU A 291 1.49 2.14 -28.65
C GLU A 291 2.13 0.84 -28.17
N ASN A 292 2.46 0.70 -26.88
CA ASN A 292 3.01 -0.52 -26.32
C ASN A 292 1.88 -1.52 -26.05
N THR A 293 0.86 -1.08 -25.32
CA THR A 293 -0.21 -1.96 -24.83
C THR A 293 -1.40 -2.10 -25.77
N LYS A 294 -1.49 -1.22 -26.77
CA LYS A 294 -2.62 -1.09 -27.72
C LYS A 294 -3.93 -0.70 -27.05
N LEU A 295 -3.85 -0.12 -25.86
CA LEU A 295 -4.99 0.39 -25.13
C LEU A 295 -5.23 1.86 -25.50
N THR A 296 -6.49 2.23 -25.64
CA THR A 296 -6.90 3.64 -25.76
C THR A 296 -7.40 4.13 -24.42
N TRP A 297 -6.82 5.20 -23.93
CA TRP A 297 -7.16 5.81 -22.67
C TRP A 297 -7.92 7.11 -22.89
N GLU A 298 -8.89 7.38 -22.01
CA GLU A 298 -9.37 8.74 -21.80
C GLU A 298 -8.15 9.59 -21.43
N ARG A 299 -7.97 10.76 -22.06
CA ARG A 299 -6.79 11.62 -21.82
C ARG A 299 -6.96 12.54 -20.63
N ASP A 300 -8.17 13.01 -20.35
CA ASP A 300 -8.49 13.84 -19.21
C ASP A 300 -9.32 13.02 -18.21
N SER A 301 -8.80 12.74 -17.01
CA SER A 301 -9.54 11.96 -16.00
C SER A 301 -10.82 12.67 -15.55
N SER A 302 -11.73 11.92 -14.91
CA SER A 302 -12.94 12.47 -14.29
C SER A 302 -12.53 13.59 -13.33
N ARG A 303 -12.74 14.85 -13.69
CA ARG A 303 -12.31 16.01 -12.87
C ARG A 303 -12.98 16.08 -11.50
N ILE A 304 -13.91 15.17 -11.24
CA ILE A 304 -14.66 14.97 -10.01
C ILE A 304 -14.19 13.65 -9.38
N TRP A 305 -14.03 13.68 -8.06
CA TRP A 305 -13.69 12.50 -7.28
C TRP A 305 -14.96 11.69 -7.03
N MET A 306 -14.93 10.41 -7.37
CA MET A 306 -16.07 9.50 -7.36
C MET A 306 -15.79 8.30 -6.48
N THR A 307 -16.82 7.76 -5.85
CA THR A 307 -16.79 6.42 -5.28
C THR A 307 -16.49 5.37 -6.36
N ALA A 308 -16.11 4.17 -5.94
CA ALA A 308 -15.86 3.10 -6.90
C ALA A 308 -17.11 2.78 -7.75
N ILE A 309 -18.31 2.91 -7.17
CA ILE A 309 -19.58 2.66 -7.87
C ILE A 309 -19.88 3.78 -8.87
N GLU A 310 -19.83 5.04 -8.44
CA GLU A 310 -20.08 6.19 -9.33
C GLU A 310 -19.11 6.21 -10.53
N GLY A 311 -17.84 5.87 -10.32
CA GLY A 311 -16.90 5.84 -11.44
C GLY A 311 -17.10 4.64 -12.39
N LYS A 312 -17.75 3.55 -11.92
CA LYS A 312 -18.15 2.42 -12.79
C LYS A 312 -19.20 2.90 -13.78
N GLU A 313 -20.20 3.61 -13.26
CA GLU A 313 -21.28 4.22 -14.03
C GLU A 313 -20.71 5.27 -14.99
N TYR A 314 -19.79 6.13 -14.52
CA TYR A 314 -19.08 7.09 -15.36
C TYR A 314 -18.44 6.44 -16.58
N CYS A 315 -17.64 5.38 -16.40
CA CYS A 315 -17.00 4.73 -17.54
C CYS A 315 -17.99 4.00 -18.45
N ALA A 316 -19.05 3.40 -17.90
CA ALA A 316 -20.05 2.70 -18.69
C ALA A 316 -20.91 3.64 -19.56
N GLU A 317 -21.10 4.88 -19.12
CA GLU A 317 -21.88 5.91 -19.84
C GLU A 317 -21.01 6.84 -20.69
N LEU A 318 -19.68 6.75 -20.57
CA LEU A 318 -18.76 7.61 -21.27
C LEU A 318 -18.88 7.41 -22.79
N ASN A 319 -19.14 8.51 -23.50
CA ASN A 319 -19.08 8.58 -24.95
C ASN A 319 -18.02 9.62 -25.33
N LEU A 320 -16.87 9.15 -25.80
CA LEU A 320 -15.70 10.00 -26.00
C LEU A 320 -14.97 9.60 -27.29
N ASP A 321 -14.67 10.60 -28.12
CA ASP A 321 -13.87 10.45 -29.35
C ASP A 321 -14.42 9.38 -30.32
N GLY A 322 -15.75 9.24 -30.37
CA GLY A 322 -16.45 8.26 -31.21
C GLY A 322 -16.62 6.87 -30.59
N TYR A 323 -16.13 6.65 -29.36
CA TYR A 323 -16.21 5.38 -28.66
C TYR A 323 -17.21 5.40 -27.49
N SER A 324 -17.85 4.26 -27.26
CA SER A 324 -18.87 4.04 -26.20
C SER A 324 -18.64 2.76 -25.40
N ASP A 325 -17.56 2.03 -25.69
CA ASP A 325 -17.16 0.77 -25.06
C ASP A 325 -16.12 1.00 -23.93
N TRP A 326 -16.20 2.16 -23.28
CA TRP A 326 -15.31 2.54 -22.19
C TRP A 326 -15.57 1.70 -20.94
N ARG A 327 -14.50 1.40 -20.22
CA ARG A 327 -14.55 0.62 -18.98
C ARG A 327 -13.52 1.12 -17.99
N TYR A 328 -13.65 0.66 -16.76
CA TYR A 328 -12.57 0.78 -15.80
C TYR A 328 -11.32 0.02 -16.26
N PRO A 329 -10.12 0.52 -15.90
CA PRO A 329 -8.89 -0.17 -16.19
C PRO A 329 -8.66 -1.29 -15.19
N LEU A 330 -8.09 -2.37 -15.68
CA LEU A 330 -7.61 -3.46 -14.85
C LEU A 330 -6.26 -3.08 -14.22
N ILE A 331 -5.92 -3.67 -13.08
CA ILE A 331 -4.74 -3.26 -12.28
C ILE A 331 -3.47 -3.32 -13.13
N LYS A 332 -3.31 -4.38 -13.93
CA LYS A 332 -2.14 -4.54 -14.80
C LYS A 332 -2.10 -3.48 -15.90
N GLU A 333 -3.24 -3.09 -16.47
CA GLU A 333 -3.34 -2.02 -17.47
C GLU A 333 -2.97 -0.67 -16.88
N LEU A 334 -3.50 -0.33 -15.72
CA LEU A 334 -3.25 0.98 -15.13
C LEU A 334 -1.77 1.14 -14.70
N HIS A 335 -1.09 0.04 -14.38
CA HIS A 335 0.36 0.07 -14.13
C HIS A 335 1.18 0.36 -15.39
N THR A 336 0.70 0.04 -16.59
CA THR A 336 1.51 0.24 -17.80
C THR A 336 1.78 1.71 -18.08
N ILE A 337 0.85 2.59 -17.68
CA ILE A 337 0.97 4.04 -17.83
C ILE A 337 1.68 4.74 -16.66
N ALA A 338 1.99 4.03 -15.57
CA ALA A 338 2.77 4.57 -14.46
C ALA A 338 4.25 4.71 -14.85
N ASP A 339 4.89 5.81 -14.46
CA ASP A 339 6.31 6.08 -14.68
C ASP A 339 7.04 6.17 -13.33
N PHE A 340 7.82 5.14 -13.01
CA PHE A 340 8.54 5.01 -11.74
C PHE A 340 9.81 5.87 -11.65
N GLY A 341 10.22 6.51 -12.76
CA GLY A 341 11.25 7.55 -12.77
C GLY A 341 10.69 8.93 -12.39
N GLU A 342 9.37 9.08 -12.33
CA GLU A 342 8.67 10.33 -11.99
C GLU A 342 8.02 10.31 -10.61
N PHE A 343 7.79 11.51 -10.07
CA PHE A 343 7.18 11.69 -8.76
C PHE A 343 6.29 12.92 -8.76
N ARG A 344 5.04 12.73 -8.33
CA ARG A 344 4.02 13.78 -8.17
C ARG A 344 3.77 14.63 -9.45
N PRO A 345 3.28 14.00 -10.54
CA PRO A 345 2.80 12.62 -10.61
C PRO A 345 3.76 11.67 -11.37
N ALA A 346 3.72 10.39 -11.01
CA ALA A 346 4.42 9.25 -11.61
C ALA A 346 3.76 8.79 -12.92
N ILE A 347 3.65 9.69 -13.89
CA ILE A 347 3.02 9.47 -15.21
C ILE A 347 3.45 10.57 -16.19
N ASP A 348 3.41 10.27 -17.49
CA ASP A 348 3.57 11.27 -18.53
C ASP A 348 2.40 12.27 -18.54
N THR A 349 2.63 13.47 -17.99
CA THR A 349 1.61 14.53 -17.91
C THR A 349 1.29 15.22 -19.24
N HIS A 350 2.05 14.97 -20.31
CA HIS A 350 1.70 15.41 -21.66
C HIS A 350 0.67 14.47 -22.29
N ALA A 351 0.89 13.16 -22.12
CA ALA A 351 -0.01 12.11 -22.57
C ALA A 351 -1.27 12.00 -21.70
N PHE A 352 -1.19 12.25 -20.39
CA PHE A 352 -2.30 12.08 -19.45
C PHE A 352 -2.52 13.33 -18.60
N LEU A 353 -3.65 13.99 -18.81
CA LEU A 353 -3.99 15.25 -18.15
C LEU A 353 -4.69 15.01 -16.81
N ASN A 354 -4.63 16.02 -15.93
CA ASN A 354 -5.36 16.08 -14.65
C ASN A 354 -5.08 14.92 -13.67
N MET A 355 -3.83 14.48 -13.63
CA MET A 355 -3.37 13.45 -12.71
C MET A 355 -3.10 14.00 -11.30
N PRO A 356 -3.53 13.29 -10.23
CA PRO A 356 -3.32 13.76 -8.86
C PRO A 356 -1.83 13.85 -8.51
N ARG A 357 -1.40 15.03 -8.06
CA ARG A 357 -0.02 15.24 -7.56
C ARG A 357 0.14 14.91 -6.07
N GLN A 358 -0.96 14.73 -5.36
CA GLN A 358 -1.00 14.49 -3.91
C GLN A 358 -1.94 13.32 -3.61
N SER A 359 -2.03 12.94 -2.33
CA SER A 359 -2.70 11.75 -1.78
C SER A 359 -4.06 11.43 -2.43
N SER A 360 -4.00 10.69 -3.54
CA SER A 360 -5.11 10.18 -4.34
C SER A 360 -4.58 9.18 -5.37
N GLY A 361 -5.49 8.53 -6.08
CA GLY A 361 -5.18 7.57 -7.12
C GLY A 361 -6.30 7.50 -8.16
N ILE A 362 -6.15 6.57 -9.10
CA ILE A 362 -7.19 6.19 -10.06
C ILE A 362 -7.71 4.81 -9.68
N TRP A 363 -9.03 4.64 -9.65
CA TRP A 363 -9.68 3.33 -9.39
C TRP A 363 -9.29 2.26 -10.43
N THR A 364 -9.14 1.02 -9.97
CA THR A 364 -8.81 -0.15 -10.79
C THR A 364 -9.26 -1.48 -10.14
N PHE A 365 -9.30 -2.58 -10.91
CA PHE A 365 -9.96 -3.86 -10.59
C PHE A 365 -9.18 -5.06 -11.20
N PRO A 366 -9.39 -6.35 -10.82
CA PRO A 366 -10.47 -6.93 -10.00
C PRO A 366 -10.33 -6.66 -8.49
N VAL A 367 -11.48 -6.52 -7.82
CA VAL A 367 -11.68 -6.19 -6.40
C VAL A 367 -10.86 -7.06 -5.45
N SER A 368 -10.49 -6.49 -4.29
CA SER A 368 -9.97 -7.22 -3.14
C SER A 368 -10.93 -8.35 -2.68
N ASN A 369 -10.42 -9.30 -1.89
CA ASN A 369 -11.25 -10.29 -1.19
C ASN A 369 -12.14 -9.70 -0.08
N HIS A 370 -12.04 -8.40 0.15
CA HIS A 370 -12.87 -7.68 1.10
C HIS A 370 -14.11 -7.07 0.41
N PRO A 371 -15.33 -7.20 0.96
CA PRO A 371 -16.56 -6.71 0.34
C PRO A 371 -16.58 -5.20 0.07
N ASP A 372 -15.84 -4.40 0.83
CA ASP A 372 -15.86 -2.94 0.75
C ASP A 372 -14.56 -2.32 0.20
N HIS A 373 -13.64 -3.09 -0.41
CA HIS A 373 -12.38 -2.54 -0.93
C HIS A 373 -12.19 -2.71 -2.43
N ALA A 374 -11.93 -1.61 -3.12
CA ALA A 374 -11.47 -1.59 -4.50
C ALA A 374 -9.98 -1.19 -4.56
N TRP A 375 -9.30 -1.55 -5.65
CA TRP A 375 -7.90 -1.17 -5.84
C TRP A 375 -7.80 0.21 -6.45
N HIS A 376 -6.72 0.93 -6.13
CA HIS A 376 -6.32 2.09 -6.91
C HIS A 376 -4.81 2.08 -7.13
N ILE A 377 -4.39 2.78 -8.19
CA ILE A 377 -2.99 3.16 -8.35
C ILE A 377 -2.83 4.61 -7.96
N GLY A 378 -1.99 4.85 -6.95
CA GLY A 378 -1.65 6.18 -6.50
C GLY A 378 -0.57 6.80 -7.36
N PHE A 379 -0.95 7.69 -8.27
CA PHE A 379 -0.01 8.39 -9.15
C PHE A 379 0.91 9.44 -8.50
N PRO A 380 0.92 9.74 -7.18
CA PRO A 380 2.06 10.42 -6.59
C PRO A 380 3.39 9.68 -6.79
N ASP A 381 3.38 8.35 -6.75
CA ASP A 381 4.60 7.51 -6.84
C ASP A 381 4.38 6.14 -7.52
N GLY A 382 3.15 5.79 -7.93
CA GLY A 382 2.85 4.53 -8.64
C GLY A 382 2.47 3.35 -7.73
N HIS A 383 2.23 3.57 -6.43
CA HIS A 383 1.86 2.49 -5.50
C HIS A 383 0.50 1.86 -5.83
N THR A 384 0.35 0.59 -5.49
CA THR A 384 -0.93 -0.13 -5.56
C THR A 384 -1.44 -0.43 -4.16
N MET A 385 -2.63 0.07 -3.86
CA MET A 385 -3.26 -0.05 -2.55
C MET A 385 -4.76 -0.28 -2.70
N GLY A 386 -5.31 -1.09 -1.81
CA GLY A 386 -6.76 -1.24 -1.69
C GLY A 386 -7.33 -0.14 -0.82
N GLN A 387 -8.51 0.36 -1.17
CA GLN A 387 -9.18 1.44 -0.44
C GLN A 387 -10.68 1.17 -0.35
N HIS A 388 -11.33 1.67 0.70
CA HIS A 388 -12.78 1.57 0.85
C HIS A 388 -13.51 2.07 -0.41
N THR A 389 -14.50 1.32 -0.89
CA THR A 389 -15.34 1.67 -2.05
C THR A 389 -16.13 2.95 -1.84
N ALA A 390 -16.41 3.30 -0.58
CA ALA A 390 -17.03 4.57 -0.17
C ALA A 390 -16.06 5.77 -0.16
N SER A 391 -14.75 5.53 -0.31
CA SER A 391 -13.80 6.63 -0.55
C SER A 391 -14.01 7.19 -1.95
N THR A 392 -13.55 8.41 -2.19
CA THR A 392 -13.56 8.98 -3.52
C THR A 392 -12.15 9.02 -4.09
N LYS A 393 -12.01 8.73 -5.38
CA LYS A 393 -10.78 8.83 -6.19
C LYS A 393 -11.16 9.38 -7.57
N LEU A 394 -10.18 9.78 -8.39
CA LEU A 394 -10.50 10.07 -9.78
C LEU A 394 -10.71 8.75 -10.54
N THR A 395 -11.42 8.83 -11.65
CA THR A 395 -11.63 7.75 -12.59
C THR A 395 -10.94 8.12 -13.90
N ARG A 396 -10.32 7.14 -14.55
CA ARG A 396 -9.84 7.26 -15.93
C ARG A 396 -10.27 6.00 -16.65
N CYS A 397 -11.02 6.17 -17.73
CA CYS A 397 -11.53 5.03 -18.47
C CYS A 397 -10.51 4.57 -19.51
N VAL A 398 -10.56 3.27 -19.80
CA VAL A 398 -9.77 2.63 -20.85
C VAL A 398 -10.71 1.85 -21.76
N ARG A 399 -10.31 1.69 -23.01
CA ARG A 399 -10.92 0.76 -23.96
C ARG A 399 -9.86 0.13 -24.85
N ALA A 400 -10.22 -0.99 -25.45
CA ALA A 400 -9.39 -1.70 -26.42
C ALA A 400 -10.30 -2.33 -27.47
N ASP A 401 -9.79 -2.46 -28.69
CA ASP A 401 -10.55 -3.09 -29.75
C ASP A 401 -10.79 -4.57 -29.45
N ASN A 402 -11.88 -5.11 -29.99
CA ASN A 402 -12.30 -6.51 -29.85
C ASN A 402 -12.48 -6.99 -28.39
N GLY A 403 -12.72 -6.07 -27.45
CA GLY A 403 -12.89 -6.40 -26.03
C GLY A 403 -11.61 -6.91 -25.37
N ALA A 404 -10.44 -6.57 -25.92
CA ALA A 404 -9.16 -6.96 -25.35
C ALA A 404 -8.87 -6.26 -24.00
N ALA A 405 -8.03 -6.89 -23.19
CA ALA A 405 -7.52 -6.32 -21.95
C ALA A 405 -6.22 -6.98 -21.53
N TYR A 406 -5.32 -6.22 -20.91
CA TYR A 406 -4.14 -6.81 -20.28
C TYR A 406 -4.45 -7.21 -18.84
N HIS A 407 -4.69 -8.50 -18.60
CA HIS A 407 -5.01 -9.04 -17.28
C HIS A 407 -4.68 -10.52 -17.15
N ASN A 408 -5.25 -11.32 -18.05
CA ASN A 408 -5.12 -12.77 -18.03
C ASN A 408 -3.67 -13.18 -18.24
N LEU A 409 -3.27 -14.21 -17.49
CA LEU A 409 -1.96 -14.84 -17.58
C LEU A 409 -2.01 -15.94 -18.64
N ASP A 410 -1.02 -15.98 -19.55
CA ASP A 410 -0.77 -17.15 -20.40
C ASP A 410 0.59 -17.75 -20.01
N LEU A 411 0.55 -18.74 -19.12
CA LEU A 411 1.73 -19.34 -18.51
C LEU A 411 1.99 -20.73 -19.08
N VAL A 412 3.26 -21.04 -19.31
CA VAL A 412 3.75 -22.37 -19.70
C VAL A 412 4.82 -22.82 -18.73
N ASP A 413 4.61 -23.98 -18.12
CA ASP A 413 5.67 -24.70 -17.41
C ASP A 413 6.60 -25.35 -18.44
N ASN A 414 7.88 -24.99 -18.41
CA ASN A 414 8.89 -25.50 -19.34
C ASN A 414 9.43 -26.88 -18.92
N GLY A 415 9.01 -27.42 -17.76
CA GLY A 415 9.41 -28.73 -17.27
C GLY A 415 10.86 -28.82 -16.75
N ASN A 416 11.55 -27.69 -16.66
CA ASN A 416 12.94 -27.57 -16.19
C ASN A 416 13.07 -26.67 -14.94
N GLY A 417 11.95 -26.37 -14.27
CA GLY A 417 11.91 -25.44 -13.14
C GLY A 417 11.74 -23.98 -13.56
N THR A 418 11.41 -23.69 -14.82
CA THR A 418 11.09 -22.34 -15.29
C THR A 418 9.67 -22.24 -15.84
N VAL A 419 9.10 -21.04 -15.80
CA VAL A 419 7.78 -20.72 -16.34
C VAL A 419 7.92 -19.60 -17.36
N THR A 420 7.37 -19.77 -18.55
CA THR A 420 7.25 -18.71 -19.55
C THR A 420 5.89 -18.04 -19.44
N GLU A 421 5.89 -16.72 -19.23
CA GLU A 421 4.72 -15.85 -19.37
C GLU A 421 4.71 -15.31 -20.80
N LYS A 422 3.72 -15.71 -21.58
CA LYS A 422 3.68 -15.50 -23.03
C LYS A 422 3.20 -14.11 -23.45
N VAL A 423 2.41 -13.42 -22.62
CA VAL A 423 1.88 -12.10 -23.01
C VAL A 423 3.02 -11.07 -23.05
N THR A 424 3.94 -11.13 -22.09
CA THR A 424 5.14 -10.29 -22.01
C THR A 424 6.38 -10.94 -22.63
N ASN A 425 6.30 -12.23 -22.97
CA ASN A 425 7.41 -13.06 -23.45
C ASN A 425 8.61 -13.00 -22.48
N ARG A 426 8.37 -13.44 -21.24
CA ARG A 426 9.37 -13.47 -20.17
C ARG A 426 9.44 -14.84 -19.54
N MET A 427 10.64 -15.26 -19.17
CA MET A 427 10.87 -16.52 -18.47
C MET A 427 11.23 -16.26 -17.01
N TRP A 428 10.62 -17.04 -16.12
CA TRP A 428 10.67 -16.86 -14.68
C TRP A 428 11.20 -18.11 -14.00
N GLN A 429 11.88 -17.95 -12.87
CA GLN A 429 12.06 -19.05 -11.93
C GLN A 429 10.69 -19.54 -11.45
N GLN A 430 10.46 -20.85 -11.52
CA GLN A 430 9.23 -21.48 -11.01
C GLN A 430 9.24 -21.52 -9.47
N ASN A 431 10.35 -21.96 -8.90
CA ASN A 431 10.58 -22.04 -7.46
C ASN A 431 11.66 -21.03 -7.06
N ILE A 432 11.49 -20.43 -5.89
CA ILE A 432 12.52 -19.58 -5.27
C ILE A 432 13.37 -20.41 -4.31
N ASP A 433 14.41 -19.79 -3.74
CA ASP A 433 15.29 -20.42 -2.75
C ASP A 433 14.86 -20.22 -1.29
N TYR A 434 13.76 -19.48 -1.08
CA TYR A 434 13.18 -19.16 0.23
C TYR A 434 14.12 -18.43 1.19
N ASN A 435 15.22 -17.86 0.70
CA ASN A 435 16.09 -17.01 1.49
C ASN A 435 15.65 -15.56 1.32
N ARG A 436 15.46 -14.88 2.46
CA ARG A 436 15.16 -13.45 2.48
C ARG A 436 16.46 -12.65 2.52
N ARG A 437 16.51 -11.56 1.76
CA ARG A 437 17.70 -10.73 1.54
C ARG A 437 17.31 -9.25 1.53
N ASP A 438 18.24 -8.38 1.89
CA ASP A 438 18.13 -6.97 1.56
C ASP A 438 18.08 -6.78 0.03
N TRP A 439 17.81 -5.55 -0.40
CA TRP A 439 17.57 -5.24 -1.80
C TRP A 439 18.80 -5.50 -2.69
N GLU A 440 19.97 -4.98 -2.31
CA GLU A 440 21.21 -5.15 -3.08
C GLU A 440 21.64 -6.62 -3.17
N SER A 441 21.55 -7.36 -2.07
CA SER A 441 21.84 -8.80 -2.04
C SER A 441 20.86 -9.60 -2.91
N SER A 442 19.62 -9.12 -3.09
CA SER A 442 18.64 -9.75 -3.97
C SER A 442 18.96 -9.54 -5.45
N ILE A 443 19.44 -8.36 -5.81
CA ILE A 443 19.95 -8.08 -7.16
C ILE A 443 21.14 -9.00 -7.44
N GLN A 444 22.15 -9.00 -6.56
CA GLN A 444 23.35 -9.82 -6.71
C GLN A 444 23.03 -11.32 -6.77
N TYR A 445 22.04 -11.79 -5.99
CA TYR A 445 21.57 -13.17 -6.06
C TYR A 445 21.08 -13.53 -7.46
N CYS A 446 20.22 -12.70 -8.06
CA CYS A 446 19.70 -12.99 -9.39
C CYS A 446 20.78 -12.88 -10.47
N GLU A 447 21.65 -11.88 -10.42
CA GLU A 447 22.77 -11.71 -11.36
C GLU A 447 23.76 -12.89 -11.34
N ALA A 448 23.97 -13.50 -10.16
CA ALA A 448 24.89 -14.63 -9.99
C ALA A 448 24.22 -16.00 -10.20
N LEU A 449 22.92 -16.03 -10.48
CA LEU A 449 22.15 -17.26 -10.54
C LEU A 449 22.48 -18.04 -11.83
N ASP A 450 22.98 -19.27 -11.68
CA ASP A 450 23.01 -20.28 -12.73
C ASP A 450 21.90 -21.30 -12.47
N TYR A 451 20.83 -21.22 -13.26
CA TYR A 451 19.62 -22.00 -13.04
C TYR A 451 18.96 -22.41 -14.35
N ALA A 452 18.54 -23.69 -14.41
CA ALA A 452 17.91 -24.31 -15.57
C ALA A 452 18.72 -24.20 -16.88
N GLY A 453 20.05 -24.09 -16.79
CA GLY A 453 20.97 -23.94 -17.92
C GLY A 453 21.15 -22.51 -18.43
N TYR A 454 20.71 -21.52 -17.64
CA TYR A 454 20.81 -20.09 -17.95
C TYR A 454 21.55 -19.34 -16.83
N ASN A 455 22.31 -18.32 -17.22
CA ASN A 455 23.15 -17.50 -16.34
C ASN A 455 22.95 -15.98 -16.57
N ASP A 456 21.86 -15.61 -17.24
CA ASP A 456 21.43 -14.26 -17.59
C ASP A 456 20.18 -13.83 -16.79
N TRP A 457 20.04 -14.39 -15.58
CA TRP A 457 18.96 -14.05 -14.67
C TRP A 457 19.19 -12.68 -14.04
N ARG A 458 18.09 -11.98 -13.78
CA ARG A 458 18.10 -10.68 -13.09
C ARG A 458 16.89 -10.54 -12.18
N LEU A 459 16.94 -9.56 -11.30
CA LEU A 459 15.76 -9.15 -10.55
C LEU A 459 14.78 -8.45 -11.52
N PRO A 460 13.47 -8.75 -11.50
CA PRO A 460 12.49 -8.09 -12.36
C PRO A 460 12.24 -6.66 -11.90
N ASN A 461 11.92 -5.77 -12.85
CA ASN A 461 11.41 -4.46 -12.50
C ASN A 461 9.98 -4.56 -11.93
N PHE A 462 9.46 -3.46 -11.41
CA PHE A 462 8.14 -3.45 -10.76
C PHE A 462 7.00 -3.88 -11.67
N LYS A 463 6.97 -3.42 -12.92
CA LYS A 463 5.92 -3.77 -13.88
C LYS A 463 5.99 -5.25 -14.27
N GLU A 464 7.20 -5.78 -14.41
CA GLU A 464 7.44 -7.21 -14.66
C GLU A 464 6.97 -8.06 -13.47
N MET A 465 7.28 -7.68 -12.23
CA MET A 465 6.80 -8.42 -11.05
C MET A 465 5.27 -8.41 -10.95
N ILE A 466 4.63 -7.28 -11.25
CA ILE A 466 3.15 -7.18 -11.30
C ILE A 466 2.55 -8.04 -12.43
N SER A 467 3.28 -8.28 -13.53
CA SER A 467 2.78 -9.02 -14.69
C SER A 467 2.32 -10.44 -14.36
N ILE A 468 3.00 -11.11 -13.42
CA ILE A 468 2.70 -12.49 -13.01
C ILE A 468 1.65 -12.58 -11.88
N GLY A 469 1.20 -11.45 -11.34
CA GLY A 469 0.14 -11.42 -10.32
C GLY A 469 -1.21 -11.90 -10.87
N ASP A 470 -1.95 -12.65 -10.05
CA ASP A 470 -3.36 -13.00 -10.31
C ASP A 470 -4.25 -12.20 -9.36
N PHE A 471 -4.75 -11.07 -9.86
CA PHE A 471 -5.55 -10.13 -9.08
C PHE A 471 -7.01 -10.58 -8.86
N ASN A 472 -7.40 -11.75 -9.37
CA ASN A 472 -8.65 -12.41 -9.00
C ASN A 472 -8.48 -13.35 -7.78
N LYS A 473 -7.26 -13.48 -7.26
CA LYS A 473 -6.91 -14.34 -6.12
C LYS A 473 -6.29 -13.52 -4.98
N VAL A 474 -6.34 -14.11 -3.79
CA VAL A 474 -5.69 -13.61 -2.57
C VAL A 474 -5.08 -14.77 -1.80
N ASN A 475 -4.00 -14.51 -1.07
CA ASN A 475 -3.34 -15.46 -0.16
C ASN A 475 -3.09 -16.87 -0.76
N PRO A 476 -2.32 -16.99 -1.87
CA PRO A 476 -1.63 -15.92 -2.57
C PRO A 476 -2.33 -15.43 -3.86
N SER A 477 -2.11 -14.17 -4.22
CA SER A 477 -2.55 -13.51 -5.46
C SER A 477 -1.61 -13.81 -6.64
N ILE A 478 -1.34 -15.09 -6.87
CA ILE A 478 -0.49 -15.60 -7.96
C ILE A 478 -0.99 -17.01 -8.34
N ASP A 479 -0.73 -17.45 -9.58
CA ASP A 479 -1.13 -18.81 -9.98
C ASP A 479 -0.18 -19.87 -9.40
N GLU A 480 -0.59 -20.48 -8.29
CA GLU A 480 0.17 -21.53 -7.59
C GLU A 480 0.42 -22.79 -8.42
N LYS A 481 -0.35 -23.03 -9.49
CA LYS A 481 -0.06 -24.13 -10.42
C LYS A 481 1.30 -23.93 -11.10
N PHE A 482 1.64 -22.69 -11.41
CA PHE A 482 2.88 -22.33 -12.08
C PHE A 482 3.93 -21.79 -11.09
N PHE A 483 3.53 -21.17 -9.99
CA PHE A 483 4.42 -20.62 -8.98
C PHE A 483 4.14 -21.25 -7.60
N PRO A 484 4.39 -22.56 -7.45
CA PRO A 484 4.03 -23.29 -6.24
C PRO A 484 4.78 -22.75 -5.01
N ASN A 485 4.14 -22.87 -3.84
CA ASN A 485 4.70 -22.50 -2.54
C ASN A 485 5.15 -21.02 -2.43
N THR A 486 4.62 -20.12 -3.26
CA THR A 486 4.94 -18.69 -3.19
C THR A 486 4.52 -18.11 -1.83
N PRO A 487 5.45 -17.60 -1.00
CA PRO A 487 5.08 -17.06 0.31
C PRO A 487 4.18 -15.81 0.19
N SER A 488 3.04 -15.83 0.86
CA SER A 488 2.15 -14.65 0.99
C SER A 488 2.53 -13.76 2.18
N LYS A 489 3.26 -14.31 3.17
CA LYS A 489 3.61 -13.59 4.42
C LYS A 489 4.63 -12.48 4.21
N PHE A 490 5.55 -12.55 3.25
CA PHE A 490 6.53 -11.50 3.00
C PHE A 490 6.45 -11.05 1.53
N LEU A 491 7.18 -9.99 1.22
CA LEU A 491 7.18 -9.39 -0.10
C LEU A 491 8.34 -9.94 -0.94
N PHE A 492 8.35 -9.53 -2.20
CA PHE A 492 9.39 -9.82 -3.17
C PHE A 492 10.01 -8.51 -3.65
N TRP A 493 11.33 -8.42 -3.60
CA TRP A 493 12.04 -7.27 -4.15
C TRP A 493 11.90 -7.20 -5.67
N THR A 494 11.88 -5.97 -6.19
CA THR A 494 11.99 -5.64 -7.61
C THR A 494 13.27 -4.84 -7.83
N SER A 495 13.81 -4.78 -9.04
CA SER A 495 14.98 -3.93 -9.36
C SER A 495 14.66 -2.43 -9.37
N THR A 496 13.40 -2.04 -9.22
CA THR A 496 12.96 -0.64 -9.29
C THR A 496 13.19 0.07 -7.95
N ALA A 497 14.00 1.13 -7.96
CA ALA A 497 14.15 2.04 -6.84
C ALA A 497 12.94 2.96 -6.68
N LYS A 498 12.67 3.43 -5.47
CA LYS A 498 11.61 4.43 -5.23
C LYS A 498 12.20 5.83 -5.20
N VAL A 499 11.84 6.67 -6.18
CA VAL A 499 12.30 8.07 -6.31
C VAL A 499 11.91 9.02 -5.15
N GLY A 500 11.07 8.57 -4.20
CA GLY A 500 10.70 9.30 -2.99
C GLY A 500 11.63 9.04 -1.78
N THR A 501 11.29 9.61 -0.63
CA THR A 501 11.94 9.33 0.68
C THR A 501 10.97 8.70 1.67
N GLU A 502 11.51 8.30 2.82
CA GLU A 502 10.76 7.92 4.02
C GLU A 502 9.75 8.98 4.47
N LYS A 503 9.97 10.26 4.11
CA LYS A 503 9.02 11.34 4.43
C LYS A 503 7.82 11.41 3.49
N GLN A 504 7.79 10.58 2.43
CA GLN A 504 6.77 10.40 1.36
C GLN A 504 6.21 11.66 0.66
N ASN A 505 6.47 12.83 1.22
CA ASN A 505 5.88 14.11 0.86
C ASN A 505 6.84 15.05 0.13
N PHE A 506 8.07 14.60 -0.11
CA PHE A 506 9.09 15.42 -0.72
C PHE A 506 9.95 14.58 -1.65
N ARG A 507 10.24 15.12 -2.85
CA ARG A 507 11.32 14.63 -3.71
C ARG A 507 12.57 15.40 -3.31
N PRO A 508 13.51 14.81 -2.55
CA PRO A 508 14.81 15.45 -2.32
C PRO A 508 15.69 15.49 -3.58
N LEU A 509 15.36 14.67 -4.59
CA LEU A 509 16.05 14.61 -5.87
C LEU A 509 15.51 15.66 -6.84
N PRO A 510 16.34 16.21 -7.75
CA PRO A 510 15.87 17.03 -8.85
C PRO A 510 14.81 16.31 -9.68
N ALA A 511 13.83 17.05 -10.21
CA ALA A 511 12.86 16.51 -11.15
C ALA A 511 13.56 16.05 -12.43
N ARG A 512 13.14 14.91 -12.98
CA ARG A 512 13.61 14.40 -14.27
C ARG A 512 13.23 15.39 -15.37
N LYS A 513 14.14 15.69 -16.29
CA LYS A 513 13.89 16.61 -17.41
C LYS A 513 13.59 15.80 -18.67
N LEU A 514 12.78 16.35 -19.59
CA LEU A 514 12.55 15.73 -20.92
C LEU A 514 13.86 15.49 -21.70
N LYS A 515 14.84 16.37 -21.51
CA LYS A 515 16.20 16.23 -22.05
C LYS A 515 17.18 16.41 -20.90
N GLN A 516 17.47 15.31 -20.20
CA GLN A 516 18.54 15.25 -19.22
C GLN A 516 19.76 14.55 -19.86
N PRO A 517 20.97 15.08 -19.69
CA PRO A 517 22.18 14.40 -20.14
C PRO A 517 22.48 13.21 -19.21
N GLU A 518 23.17 12.19 -19.73
CA GLU A 518 23.40 10.92 -19.01
C GLU A 518 24.10 11.11 -17.67
N GLU A 519 24.95 12.13 -17.52
CA GLU A 519 25.63 12.40 -16.24
C GLU A 519 24.67 12.86 -15.12
N MET A 520 23.43 13.26 -15.48
CA MET A 520 22.39 13.57 -14.49
C MET A 520 21.63 12.32 -14.03
N TYR A 521 21.87 11.15 -14.62
CA TYR A 521 21.16 9.91 -14.29
C TYR A 521 21.76 9.26 -13.06
N ASP A 522 23.04 9.53 -12.79
CA ASP A 522 23.72 9.07 -11.59
C ASP A 522 23.19 9.80 -10.36
N LEU A 523 22.38 9.10 -9.55
CA LEU A 523 21.81 9.58 -8.31
C LEU A 523 22.39 8.86 -7.07
N ARG A 524 23.49 8.12 -7.25
CA ARG A 524 24.13 7.36 -6.18
C ARG A 524 24.54 8.25 -5.00
N GLY A 525 24.20 7.80 -3.80
CA GLY A 525 24.49 8.52 -2.55
C GLY A 525 23.78 9.87 -2.38
N LYS A 526 22.85 10.24 -3.27
CA LYS A 526 22.05 11.46 -3.13
C LYS A 526 20.86 11.19 -2.23
N ALA A 527 20.41 12.21 -1.49
CA ALA A 527 19.20 12.09 -0.67
C ALA A 527 17.98 11.82 -1.56
N GLY A 528 17.24 10.76 -1.28
CA GLY A 528 16.13 10.22 -2.11
C GLY A 528 16.49 8.87 -2.71
N GLY A 529 15.52 7.99 -2.95
CA GLY A 529 15.89 6.61 -3.27
C GLY A 529 16.47 5.89 -2.05
N SER A 530 15.95 6.15 -0.84
CA SER A 530 16.22 5.33 0.36
C SER A 530 15.24 4.16 0.48
N LEU A 531 14.23 4.13 -0.40
CA LEU A 531 13.22 3.09 -0.45
C LEU A 531 13.32 2.33 -1.77
N ARG A 532 12.86 1.10 -1.78
CA ARG A 532 12.85 0.19 -2.93
C ARG A 532 11.48 -0.42 -3.12
N TRP A 533 11.10 -0.65 -4.37
CA TRP A 533 9.80 -1.24 -4.64
C TRP A 533 9.81 -2.75 -4.39
N ALA A 534 8.80 -3.21 -3.67
CA ALA A 534 8.52 -4.62 -3.45
C ALA A 534 7.04 -4.92 -3.72
N VAL A 535 6.77 -6.15 -4.15
CA VAL A 535 5.41 -6.64 -4.42
C VAL A 535 5.07 -7.76 -3.44
N GLY A 536 3.88 -7.72 -2.85
CA GLY A 536 3.38 -8.73 -1.93
C GLY A 536 2.25 -9.54 -2.55
N TYR A 537 2.39 -10.87 -2.58
CA TYR A 537 1.35 -11.77 -3.11
C TYR A 537 0.28 -12.15 -2.08
N ALA A 538 0.16 -11.47 -0.93
CA ALA A 538 -1.03 -11.65 -0.09
C ALA A 538 -2.28 -11.14 -0.82
N VAL A 539 -2.16 -9.98 -1.45
CA VAL A 539 -3.25 -9.28 -2.16
C VAL A 539 -2.78 -8.63 -3.47
N GLY A 540 -1.52 -8.79 -3.87
CA GLY A 540 -0.97 -8.30 -5.16
C GLY A 540 -0.44 -6.87 -5.12
N ALA A 541 -0.34 -6.29 -3.92
CA ALA A 541 -0.03 -4.88 -3.76
C ALA A 541 1.47 -4.58 -3.85
N GLY A 542 1.80 -3.31 -4.12
CA GLY A 542 3.16 -2.87 -4.40
C GLY A 542 3.54 -1.60 -3.65
N TYR A 543 4.70 -1.63 -2.98
CA TYR A 543 5.07 -0.65 -1.95
C TYR A 543 6.54 -0.27 -2.03
N GLY A 544 6.83 0.97 -1.60
CA GLY A 544 8.19 1.42 -1.39
C GLY A 544 8.62 1.21 0.04
N LEU A 545 9.61 0.35 0.27
CA LEU A 545 10.03 -0.12 1.59
C LEU A 545 11.52 0.16 1.82
N ASN A 546 11.94 0.16 3.08
CA ASN A 546 13.36 0.31 3.42
C ASN A 546 14.16 -0.87 2.84
N GLU A 547 15.25 -0.55 2.13
CA GLU A 547 16.10 -1.49 1.39
C GLU A 547 16.79 -2.55 2.27
N ASP A 548 16.98 -2.25 3.56
CA ASP A 548 17.62 -3.14 4.54
C ASP A 548 16.70 -4.28 5.01
N ILE A 549 15.39 -4.22 4.71
CA ILE A 549 14.44 -5.21 5.21
C ILE A 549 14.53 -6.50 4.38
N PRO A 550 14.75 -7.67 5.01
CA PRO A 550 14.93 -8.90 4.26
C PRO A 550 13.61 -9.41 3.66
N TYR A 551 13.56 -9.48 2.32
CA TYR A 551 12.44 -10.01 1.52
C TYR A 551 12.89 -11.06 0.50
N TYR A 552 11.94 -11.73 -0.14
CA TYR A 552 12.24 -12.76 -1.13
C TYR A 552 12.67 -12.16 -2.47
N ALA A 553 13.34 -12.96 -3.29
CA ALA A 553 13.65 -12.65 -4.68
C ALA A 553 13.10 -13.75 -5.57
N ARG A 554 12.54 -13.37 -6.72
CA ARG A 554 12.19 -14.27 -7.82
C ARG A 554 12.80 -13.70 -9.08
N CYS A 555 13.70 -14.44 -9.71
CA CYS A 555 14.45 -13.94 -10.83
C CYS A 555 13.68 -14.14 -12.15
N ILE A 556 13.92 -13.23 -13.08
CA ILE A 556 13.39 -13.21 -14.44
C ILE A 556 14.55 -13.25 -15.44
N ARG A 557 14.28 -13.70 -16.65
CA ARG A 557 15.15 -13.52 -17.81
C ARG A 557 14.31 -13.22 -19.06
N ASN A 558 14.94 -12.55 -20.03
CA ASN A 558 14.36 -12.30 -21.34
C ASN A 558 14.84 -13.43 -22.27
N PRO A 559 13.97 -14.38 -22.66
CA PRO A 559 14.37 -15.56 -23.43
C PRO A 559 14.91 -15.25 -24.83
#